data_AF-A0A7J4UZX0-F1
#
_entry.id   AF-A0A7J4UZX0-F1
#
_cell.length_a   1.000
_cell.length_b   1.000
_cell.length_c   1.000
_cell.angle_alpha   90.00
_cell.angle_beta   90.00
_cell.angle_gamma   90.00
#
_symmetry.space_group_name_H-M   'P 1'
#
loop_
_entity.id
_entity.type
_entity.pdbx_description
1 polymer ?
#
loop_
_entity_poly.entity_id
_entity_poly.type
_entity_poly.pdbx_seq_one_letter_code
_entity_poly.pdbx_strand_id
1 'polypeptide(L)'
;MREKRTWTVIAVAASAVVILAGLGLPMLRESVEAVGGDILSQTSDTLTVRCLGPEVALTLNGFEGEVTFTNCFPNSTLSGNDDPATMNGSNISCTVQGPETELRISAQVKESFKFAVMGDSQGQNGILAEALEHVDGCEFVLHLGDMTPSGQPSEFDAFESTLRAITIPVLTTPGNHDVKLDGGDEYTSRFGSSAYSFEYSGIRFASVDSSDQMIDEDEIEWLRETLTGAERKVVVTHMPSYDPFGDNHTLDAASCDRVRQFVLEEDVDAVFTGHIHAFNYMQVESTDLIITGGAGGTLVDGVHHIVIVTVDETGFSYEKVDIEYAPPVSPYVHVIGKDGSTLDITYEDLMLMTLRENDSSYENLYGNIAGQGHYRGVLVRDLLELVGGMAEGDLLTIAAADGYLQEFGFLNAYPDATWLNLQGEMIVSIELDGVLAPTWTEGPRIAMLPEDGLYSNSDCELTSYEGQGYSVYESAGARWVKNTFTITVEAAA
;
A
#
# COMPACT_ATOMS: atom_id res chain seq x y z
N MET A 1 4.26 27.05 12.15
CA MET A 1 5.32 27.71 11.35
C MET A 1 5.95 26.61 10.53
N ARG A 2 5.52 26.46 9.27
CA ARG A 2 5.90 25.34 8.40
C ARG A 2 7.25 25.66 7.75
N GLU A 3 8.16 24.69 7.80
CA GLU A 3 9.40 24.73 7.01
C GLU A 3 9.05 24.67 5.52
N LYS A 4 9.70 25.53 4.74
CA LYS A 4 9.57 25.54 3.28
C LYS A 4 10.25 24.27 2.74
N ARG A 5 9.52 23.45 1.97
CA ARG A 5 10.12 22.40 1.15
C ARG A 5 10.89 23.08 0.01
N THR A 6 12.20 23.24 0.17
CA THR A 6 13.08 23.71 -0.90
C THR A 6 13.45 22.53 -1.79
N TRP A 7 12.85 22.47 -2.98
CA TRP A 7 13.32 21.60 -4.06
C TRP A 7 14.57 22.22 -4.68
N THR A 8 15.71 21.60 -4.47
CA THR A 8 16.89 21.80 -5.32
C THR A 8 17.03 20.53 -6.13
N VAL A 9 16.89 20.61 -7.46
CA VAL A 9 17.23 19.50 -8.36
C VAL A 9 18.74 19.34 -8.38
N ILE A 10 19.24 18.66 -7.36
CA ILE A 10 20.41 17.78 -7.34
C ILE A 10 20.06 16.74 -6.27
N ALA A 11 19.93 15.47 -6.65
CA ALA A 11 19.81 14.38 -5.68
C ALA A 11 21.17 14.22 -4.97
N VAL A 12 21.50 15.12 -4.05
CA VAL A 12 22.53 14.89 -3.04
C VAL A 12 21.83 14.27 -1.85
N ALA A 13 21.93 12.95 -1.72
CA ALA A 13 21.57 12.26 -0.48
C ALA A 13 22.32 12.94 0.68
N ALA A 14 21.58 13.57 1.58
CA ALA A 14 22.13 14.25 2.74
C ALA A 14 22.81 13.21 3.65
N SER A 15 24.13 13.16 3.60
CA SER A 15 24.93 12.33 4.49
C SER A 15 24.66 12.72 5.95
N ALA A 16 24.47 11.73 6.83
CA ALA A 16 24.46 11.94 8.28
C ALA A 16 25.73 12.70 8.71
N VAL A 17 25.58 13.98 9.06
CA VAL A 17 26.68 14.82 9.53
C VAL A 17 26.81 14.63 11.05
N VAL A 18 27.69 13.73 11.49
CA VAL A 18 28.29 13.81 12.82
C VAL A 18 29.51 14.74 12.72
N ILE A 19 29.36 16.00 13.14
CA ILE A 19 30.48 16.94 13.23
C ILE A 19 31.38 16.55 14.41
N LEU A 20 32.42 15.76 14.15
CA LEU A 20 33.62 15.71 14.99
C LEU A 20 34.70 16.59 14.35
N ALA A 21 34.59 17.89 14.60
CA ALA A 21 35.61 18.84 14.20
C ALA A 21 36.86 18.65 15.07
N GLY A 22 37.90 18.05 14.49
CA GLY A 22 39.25 18.10 15.05
C GLY A 22 40.07 16.86 14.78
N LEU A 23 40.69 16.79 13.60
CA LEU A 23 42.04 16.28 13.29
C LEU A 23 42.12 16.03 11.78
N GLY A 24 43.03 16.75 11.10
CA GLY A 24 43.16 16.73 9.64
C GLY A 24 43.70 15.41 9.09
N LEU A 25 42.80 14.53 8.66
CA LEU A 25 43.04 13.44 7.72
C LEU A 25 42.22 13.72 6.46
N PRO A 26 42.74 13.43 5.24
CA PRO A 26 41.91 13.47 4.05
C PRO A 26 40.87 12.34 4.16
N MET A 27 39.62 12.68 4.46
CA MET A 27 38.51 11.76 4.20
C MET A 27 38.36 11.68 2.68
N LEU A 28 38.80 10.57 2.07
CA LEU A 28 38.14 10.10 0.86
C LEU A 28 36.70 9.81 1.28
N ARG A 29 35.78 10.74 1.01
CA ARG A 29 34.35 10.51 1.19
C ARG A 29 33.93 9.60 0.04
N GLU A 30 33.48 8.40 0.38
CA GLU A 30 32.70 7.61 -0.57
C GLU A 30 31.46 8.43 -0.94
N SER A 31 31.28 8.71 -2.23
CA SER A 31 30.07 9.38 -2.70
C SER A 31 29.37 8.49 -3.71
N VAL A 32 28.07 8.32 -3.48
CA VAL A 32 27.17 7.56 -4.34
C VAL A 32 26.10 8.55 -4.81
N GLU A 33 25.88 8.62 -6.11
CA GLU A 33 24.86 9.48 -6.71
C GLU A 33 24.07 8.66 -7.73
N ALA A 34 22.74 8.67 -7.60
CA ALA A 34 21.83 8.00 -8.50
C ALA A 34 20.94 9.03 -9.21
N VAL A 35 20.75 8.84 -10.53
CA VAL A 35 19.85 9.65 -11.36
C VAL A 35 18.91 8.71 -12.09
N GLY A 36 17.60 8.98 -12.03
CA GLY A 36 16.55 8.09 -12.54
C GLY A 36 16.16 6.96 -11.58
N GLY A 37 16.78 6.92 -10.39
CA GLY A 37 16.48 5.98 -9.32
C GLY A 37 16.95 6.51 -7.98
N ASP A 38 16.52 5.87 -6.90
CA ASP A 38 16.82 6.28 -5.52
C ASP A 38 17.62 5.23 -4.76
N ILE A 39 18.52 5.71 -3.90
CA ILE A 39 19.30 4.85 -3.00
C ILE A 39 18.41 4.47 -1.82
N LEU A 40 18.00 3.20 -1.75
CA LEU A 40 17.19 2.69 -0.64
C LEU A 40 18.05 2.32 0.58
N SER A 41 19.23 1.75 0.34
CA SER A 41 20.13 1.34 1.41
C SER A 41 21.58 1.35 0.96
N GLN A 42 22.48 1.69 1.88
CA GLN A 42 23.92 1.68 1.67
C GLN A 42 24.62 1.22 2.96
N THR A 43 25.40 0.16 2.86
CA THR A 43 26.39 -0.26 3.87
C THR A 43 27.81 -0.03 3.34
N SER A 44 28.82 -0.52 4.06
CA SER A 44 30.21 -0.48 3.59
C SER A 44 30.49 -1.37 2.38
N ASP A 45 29.62 -2.33 2.08
CA ASP A 45 29.85 -3.41 1.11
C ASP A 45 28.60 -3.79 0.30
N THR A 46 27.46 -3.14 0.56
CA THR A 46 26.21 -3.34 -0.18
C THR A 46 25.54 -2.01 -0.49
N LEU A 47 24.93 -1.90 -1.67
CA LEU A 47 24.19 -0.73 -2.12
C LEU A 47 22.95 -1.19 -2.88
N THR A 48 21.78 -0.70 -2.48
CA THR A 48 20.51 -0.97 -3.18
C THR A 48 19.99 0.32 -3.79
N VAL A 49 19.77 0.30 -5.10
CA VAL A 49 19.18 1.41 -5.86
C VAL A 49 17.87 0.94 -6.46
N ARG A 50 16.77 1.65 -6.19
CA ARG A 50 15.48 1.39 -6.82
C ARG A 50 15.37 2.18 -8.11
N CYS A 51 15.10 1.51 -9.23
CA CYS A 51 14.81 2.18 -10.48
C CYS A 51 13.41 2.84 -10.42
N LEU A 52 13.38 4.14 -10.73
CA LEU A 52 12.14 4.94 -10.88
C LEU A 52 11.80 5.17 -12.37
N GLY A 53 12.54 4.52 -13.26
CA GLY A 53 12.41 4.62 -14.69
C GLY A 53 13.24 3.56 -15.42
N PRO A 54 13.14 3.50 -16.76
CA PRO A 54 13.85 2.53 -17.59
C PRO A 54 15.35 2.85 -17.74
N GLU A 55 15.76 4.07 -17.37
CA GLU A 55 17.16 4.49 -17.37
C GLU A 55 17.58 4.95 -15.98
N VAL A 56 18.65 4.33 -15.46
CA VAL A 56 19.27 4.76 -14.19
C VAL A 56 20.77 4.88 -14.41
N ALA A 57 21.33 6.01 -14.01
CA ALA A 57 22.78 6.22 -13.94
C ALA A 57 23.20 6.26 -12.46
N LEU A 58 24.26 5.54 -12.13
CA LEU A 58 24.81 5.45 -10.78
C LEU A 58 26.31 5.74 -10.82
N THR A 59 26.72 6.80 -10.15
CA THR A 59 28.12 7.19 -10.00
C THR A 59 28.62 6.78 -8.63
N LEU A 60 29.67 5.97 -8.60
CA LEU A 60 30.29 5.40 -7.41
C LEU A 60 31.72 5.91 -7.28
N ASN A 61 32.00 6.67 -6.23
CA ASN A 61 33.36 7.11 -5.90
C ASN A 61 33.85 6.37 -4.66
N GLY A 62 34.75 5.42 -4.84
CA GLY A 62 35.40 4.66 -3.76
C GLY A 62 34.55 3.57 -3.11
N PHE A 63 33.38 3.25 -3.67
CA PHE A 63 32.56 2.12 -3.20
C PHE A 63 33.05 0.80 -3.79
N GLU A 64 33.30 -0.18 -2.94
CA GLU A 64 33.63 -1.56 -3.34
C GLU A 64 32.65 -2.51 -2.66
N GLY A 65 31.92 -3.30 -3.43
CA GLY A 65 30.86 -4.13 -2.87
C GLY A 65 29.84 -4.61 -3.88
N GLU A 66 28.74 -5.15 -3.37
CA GLU A 66 27.60 -5.57 -4.17
C GLU A 66 26.65 -4.39 -4.39
N VAL A 67 26.33 -4.13 -5.66
CA VAL A 67 25.30 -3.16 -6.06
C VAL A 67 24.12 -3.93 -6.61
N THR A 68 22.92 -3.67 -6.10
CA THR A 68 21.67 -4.22 -6.61
C THR A 68 20.75 -3.11 -7.08
N PHE A 69 20.41 -3.13 -8.36
CA PHE A 69 19.30 -2.37 -8.91
C PHE A 69 18.02 -3.18 -8.74
N THR A 70 17.00 -2.60 -8.11
CA THR A 70 15.67 -3.20 -7.97
C THR A 70 14.68 -2.48 -8.87
N ASN A 71 13.52 -3.12 -9.11
CA ASN A 71 12.44 -2.52 -9.90
C ASN A 71 12.89 -2.16 -11.34
N CYS A 72 13.79 -2.95 -11.94
CA CYS A 72 14.24 -2.72 -13.30
C CYS A 72 13.15 -3.10 -14.31
N PHE A 73 13.06 -2.33 -15.39
CA PHE A 73 12.19 -2.62 -16.52
C PHE A 73 12.59 -3.93 -17.23
N PRO A 74 11.65 -4.63 -17.90
CA PRO A 74 11.95 -5.86 -18.64
C PRO A 74 13.05 -5.66 -19.68
N ASN A 75 13.92 -6.67 -19.81
CA ASN A 75 15.06 -6.66 -20.76
C ASN A 75 16.06 -5.52 -20.54
N SER A 76 16.10 -4.94 -19.34
CA SER A 76 17.13 -3.96 -18.97
C SER A 76 18.53 -4.58 -19.03
N THR A 77 19.49 -3.79 -19.51
CA THR A 77 20.90 -4.16 -19.53
C THR A 77 21.69 -3.28 -18.58
N LEU A 78 22.68 -3.86 -17.89
CA LEU A 78 23.69 -3.14 -17.13
C LEU A 78 24.92 -2.90 -18.01
N SER A 79 25.43 -1.67 -17.97
CA SER A 79 26.72 -1.28 -18.57
C SER A 79 27.58 -0.55 -17.55
N GLY A 80 28.88 -0.44 -17.82
CA GLY A 80 29.84 0.23 -16.92
C GLY A 80 30.52 -0.68 -15.90
N ASN A 81 30.27 -1.98 -15.96
CA ASN A 81 30.99 -2.98 -15.18
C ASN A 81 31.56 -4.08 -16.08
N ASP A 82 32.77 -4.54 -15.77
CA ASP A 82 33.42 -5.66 -16.48
C ASP A 82 32.93 -7.02 -15.96
N ASP A 83 32.49 -7.08 -14.69
CA ASP A 83 31.95 -8.29 -14.09
C ASP A 83 30.51 -8.57 -14.57
N PRO A 84 30.16 -9.86 -14.79
CA PRO A 84 28.84 -10.23 -15.25
C PRO A 84 27.75 -9.90 -14.21
N ALA A 85 26.68 -9.25 -14.65
CA ALA A 85 25.51 -9.02 -13.82
C ALA A 85 24.71 -10.30 -13.57
N THR A 86 24.13 -10.41 -12.38
CA THR A 86 23.16 -11.45 -12.02
C THR A 86 21.75 -10.87 -12.11
N MET A 87 20.83 -11.62 -12.70
CA MET A 87 19.41 -11.22 -12.82
C MET A 87 18.53 -12.14 -11.98
N ASN A 88 17.63 -11.56 -11.19
CA ASN A 88 16.62 -12.28 -10.43
C ASN A 88 15.31 -11.49 -10.42
N GLY A 89 14.31 -11.94 -11.20
CA GLY A 89 13.10 -11.17 -11.43
C GLY A 89 13.41 -9.81 -12.06
N SER A 90 12.92 -8.73 -11.45
CA SER A 90 13.21 -7.34 -11.82
C SER A 90 14.51 -6.78 -11.22
N ASN A 91 15.35 -7.61 -10.58
CA ASN A 91 16.55 -7.15 -9.91
C ASN A 91 17.81 -7.50 -10.73
N ILE A 92 18.72 -6.54 -10.82
CA ILE A 92 20.02 -6.68 -11.51
C ILE A 92 21.13 -6.34 -10.51
N SER A 93 21.97 -7.33 -10.20
CA SER A 93 23.05 -7.18 -9.22
C SER A 93 24.42 -7.35 -9.88
N CYS A 94 25.41 -6.60 -9.40
CA CYS A 94 26.80 -6.76 -9.82
C CYS A 94 27.77 -6.42 -8.69
N THR A 95 28.98 -6.96 -8.75
CA THR A 95 30.08 -6.55 -7.86
C THR A 95 30.86 -5.42 -8.50
N VAL A 96 31.14 -4.37 -7.73
CA VAL A 96 31.95 -3.23 -8.15
C VAL A 96 33.28 -3.24 -7.39
N GLN A 97 34.36 -2.97 -8.10
CA GLN A 97 35.70 -2.82 -7.55
C GLN A 97 36.39 -1.60 -8.14
N GLY A 98 37.14 -0.87 -7.33
CA GLY A 98 37.97 0.23 -7.78
C GLY A 98 37.51 1.62 -7.35
N PRO A 99 38.29 2.65 -7.71
CA PRO A 99 38.19 3.98 -7.10
C PRO A 99 37.03 4.83 -7.65
N GLU A 100 36.58 4.60 -8.88
CA GLU A 100 35.49 5.35 -9.53
C GLU A 100 34.82 4.45 -10.58
N THR A 101 33.50 4.29 -10.49
CA THR A 101 32.70 3.46 -11.40
C THR A 101 31.41 4.19 -11.76
N GLU A 102 31.05 4.21 -13.04
CA GLU A 102 29.75 4.67 -13.51
C GLU A 102 28.97 3.46 -14.04
N LEU A 103 27.86 3.12 -13.39
CA LEU A 103 26.95 2.07 -13.83
C LEU A 103 25.73 2.68 -14.50
N ARG A 104 25.23 2.01 -15.54
CA ARG A 104 24.00 2.42 -16.21
C ARG A 104 23.08 1.24 -16.49
N ILE A 105 21.85 1.34 -16.00
CA ILE A 105 20.71 0.51 -16.39
C ILE A 105 20.00 1.20 -17.56
N SER A 106 19.64 0.42 -18.58
CA SER A 106 18.85 0.90 -19.72
C SER A 106 17.95 -0.21 -20.25
N ALA A 107 16.66 0.07 -20.36
CA ALA A 107 15.68 -0.81 -20.98
C ALA A 107 15.53 -0.53 -22.48
N GLN A 108 15.06 -1.53 -23.23
CA GLN A 108 14.72 -1.34 -24.64
C GLN A 108 13.36 -0.65 -24.77
N VAL A 109 13.31 0.42 -25.57
CA VAL A 109 12.05 1.07 -25.96
C VAL A 109 11.29 0.24 -27.01
N LYS A 110 9.98 0.43 -27.06
CA LYS A 110 9.08 -0.29 -27.98
C LYS A 110 8.17 0.68 -28.70
N GLU A 111 7.95 0.46 -30.00
CA GLU A 111 7.01 1.28 -30.79
C GLU A 111 5.55 1.10 -30.34
N SER A 112 5.22 -0.09 -29.83
CA SER A 112 3.94 -0.35 -29.16
C SER A 112 4.17 -1.20 -27.93
N PHE A 113 3.49 -0.86 -26.85
CA PHE A 113 3.64 -1.52 -25.56
C PHE A 113 2.37 -1.37 -24.72
N LYS A 114 2.32 -2.11 -23.61
CA LYS A 114 1.26 -2.01 -22.61
C LYS A 114 1.83 -1.62 -21.27
N PHE A 115 1.06 -0.92 -20.45
CA PHE A 115 1.31 -0.79 -19.02
C PHE A 115 -0.01 -0.93 -18.27
N ALA A 116 0.05 -1.43 -17.03
CA ALA A 116 -1.13 -1.53 -16.18
C ALA A 116 -1.21 -0.31 -15.27
N VAL A 117 -2.43 0.10 -14.95
CA VAL A 117 -2.72 1.17 -13.99
C VAL A 117 -3.73 0.64 -12.98
N MET A 118 -3.40 0.77 -11.71
CA MET A 118 -4.20 0.27 -10.59
C MET A 118 -3.96 1.13 -9.35
N GLY A 119 -4.79 1.01 -8.33
CA GLY A 119 -4.68 1.86 -7.14
C GLY A 119 -5.69 1.44 -6.08
N ASP A 120 -5.53 2.00 -4.89
CA ASP A 120 -6.45 1.81 -3.76
C ASP A 120 -6.57 0.33 -3.36
N SER A 121 -5.43 -0.38 -3.28
CA SER A 121 -5.37 -1.76 -2.80
C SER A 121 -5.74 -1.86 -1.31
N GLN A 122 -5.38 -0.86 -0.51
CA GLN A 122 -5.68 -0.70 0.92
C GLN A 122 -5.53 -2.00 1.74
N GLY A 123 -4.45 -2.74 1.52
CA GLY A 123 -4.15 -3.99 2.23
C GLY A 123 -4.97 -5.21 1.82
N GLN A 124 -5.86 -5.09 0.83
CA GLN A 124 -6.62 -6.22 0.26
C GLN A 124 -5.77 -7.02 -0.73
N ASN A 125 -4.68 -7.57 -0.21
CA ASN A 125 -3.60 -8.17 -0.99
C ASN A 125 -4.04 -9.41 -1.79
N GLY A 126 -5.11 -10.10 -1.39
CA GLY A 126 -5.70 -11.18 -2.21
C GLY A 126 -6.30 -10.68 -3.53
N ILE A 127 -6.99 -9.54 -3.51
CA ILE A 127 -7.55 -8.91 -4.73
C ILE A 127 -6.41 -8.34 -5.58
N LEU A 128 -5.43 -7.70 -4.94
CA LEU A 128 -4.23 -7.23 -5.63
C LEU A 128 -3.48 -8.38 -6.31
N ALA A 129 -3.32 -9.53 -5.65
CA ALA A 129 -2.67 -10.70 -6.23
C ALA A 129 -3.40 -11.18 -7.50
N GLU A 130 -4.73 -11.27 -7.45
CA GLU A 130 -5.56 -11.59 -8.63
C GLU A 130 -5.37 -10.54 -9.73
N ALA A 131 -5.39 -9.25 -9.39
CA ALA A 131 -5.16 -8.17 -10.33
C ALA A 131 -3.79 -8.26 -11.02
N LEU A 132 -2.76 -8.67 -10.30
CA LEU A 132 -1.41 -8.87 -10.83
C LEU A 132 -1.31 -10.05 -11.80
N GLU A 133 -2.26 -11.00 -11.81
CA GLU A 133 -2.27 -12.07 -12.83
C GLU A 133 -2.60 -11.53 -14.24
N HIS A 134 -3.22 -10.35 -14.32
CA HIS A 134 -3.65 -9.74 -15.58
C HIS A 134 -2.61 -8.81 -16.23
N VAL A 135 -1.44 -8.62 -15.61
CA VAL A 135 -0.41 -7.70 -16.13
C VAL A 135 0.60 -8.35 -17.08
N ASP A 136 0.35 -9.60 -17.49
CA ASP A 136 1.22 -10.28 -18.46
C ASP A 136 1.29 -9.49 -19.79
N GLY A 137 2.52 -9.31 -20.29
CA GLY A 137 2.80 -8.50 -21.47
C GLY A 137 2.83 -6.98 -21.25
N CYS A 138 2.63 -6.49 -20.03
CA CYS A 138 2.90 -5.09 -19.67
C CYS A 138 4.39 -4.85 -19.43
N GLU A 139 4.85 -3.62 -19.69
CA GLU A 139 6.24 -3.20 -19.43
C GLU A 139 6.45 -2.73 -17.99
N PHE A 140 5.39 -2.22 -17.36
CA PHE A 140 5.37 -1.73 -15.98
C PHE A 140 3.94 -1.61 -15.46
N VAL A 141 3.82 -1.43 -14.15
CA VAL A 141 2.58 -1.09 -13.45
C VAL A 141 2.72 0.31 -12.85
N LEU A 142 1.69 1.14 -12.98
CA LEU A 142 1.50 2.35 -12.19
C LEU A 142 0.54 2.04 -11.03
N HIS A 143 0.98 2.14 -9.78
CA HIS A 143 0.12 2.04 -8.61
C HIS A 143 -0.19 3.46 -8.07
N LEU A 144 -1.45 3.85 -8.12
CA LEU A 144 -1.93 5.21 -7.89
C LEU A 144 -2.14 5.57 -6.41
N GLY A 145 -1.35 4.97 -5.50
CA GLY A 145 -1.48 5.19 -4.05
C GLY A 145 -2.55 4.39 -3.35
N ASP A 146 -2.63 4.59 -2.03
CA ASP A 146 -3.45 3.84 -1.08
C ASP A 146 -3.15 2.34 -1.17
N MET A 147 -1.86 1.99 -1.09
CA MET A 147 -1.39 0.60 -1.05
C MET A 147 -1.72 -0.03 0.30
N THR A 148 -1.51 0.76 1.35
CA THR A 148 -1.75 0.39 2.74
C THR A 148 -3.01 1.08 3.27
N PRO A 149 -3.69 0.49 4.27
CA PRO A 149 -4.83 1.15 4.89
C PRO A 149 -4.43 2.21 5.94
N SER A 150 -3.23 2.19 6.53
CA SER A 150 -2.78 3.23 7.49
C SER A 150 -1.28 3.54 7.49
N GLY A 151 -0.51 3.06 6.51
CA GLY A 151 0.92 3.37 6.40
C GLY A 151 1.80 2.59 7.38
N GLN A 152 1.31 1.50 7.97
CA GLN A 152 2.12 0.72 8.89
C GLN A 152 3.21 -0.10 8.17
N PRO A 153 4.38 -0.33 8.80
CA PRO A 153 5.46 -1.13 8.20
C PRO A 153 5.01 -2.53 7.77
N SER A 154 4.19 -3.20 8.58
CA SER A 154 3.67 -4.55 8.29
C SER A 154 2.71 -4.59 7.09
N GLU A 155 1.99 -3.50 6.84
CA GLU A 155 1.10 -3.37 5.69
C GLU A 155 1.89 -3.19 4.40
N PHE A 156 2.96 -2.39 4.45
CA PHE A 156 3.91 -2.29 3.35
C PHE A 156 4.65 -3.61 3.10
N ASP A 157 5.06 -4.33 4.14
CA ASP A 157 5.67 -5.67 4.01
C ASP A 157 4.72 -6.63 3.27
N ALA A 158 3.43 -6.63 3.61
CA ALA A 158 2.43 -7.46 2.96
C ALA A 158 2.18 -7.06 1.49
N PHE A 159 2.15 -5.76 1.21
CA PHE A 159 2.05 -5.24 -0.16
C PHE A 159 3.27 -5.65 -1.00
N GLU A 160 4.49 -5.41 -0.52
CA GLU A 160 5.73 -5.81 -1.21
C GLU A 160 5.82 -7.32 -1.41
N SER A 161 5.36 -8.12 -0.43
CA SER A 161 5.28 -9.57 -0.57
C SER A 161 4.36 -9.98 -1.72
N THR A 162 3.25 -9.28 -1.90
CA THR A 162 2.29 -9.51 -3.00
C THR A 162 2.90 -9.14 -4.35
N LEU A 163 3.63 -8.02 -4.43
CA LEU A 163 4.30 -7.60 -5.67
C LEU A 163 5.36 -8.58 -6.18
N ARG A 164 5.92 -9.45 -5.32
CA ARG A 164 6.88 -10.49 -5.73
C ARG A 164 6.31 -11.50 -6.72
N ALA A 165 4.99 -11.54 -6.94
CA ALA A 165 4.34 -12.37 -7.94
C ALA A 165 4.70 -11.97 -9.39
N ILE A 166 5.12 -10.73 -9.62
CA ILE A 166 5.45 -10.21 -10.95
C ILE A 166 6.93 -9.84 -11.07
N THR A 167 7.42 -9.78 -12.31
CA THR A 167 8.82 -9.44 -12.63
C THR A 167 8.97 -8.14 -13.40
N ILE A 168 7.88 -7.38 -13.55
CA ILE A 168 7.87 -6.06 -14.18
C ILE A 168 7.85 -5.00 -13.06
N PRO A 169 8.38 -3.79 -13.29
CA PRO A 169 8.46 -2.79 -12.25
C PRO A 169 7.09 -2.22 -11.88
N VAL A 170 6.94 -1.89 -10.61
CA VAL A 170 5.80 -1.18 -10.06
C VAL A 170 6.25 0.22 -9.66
N LEU A 171 5.69 1.23 -10.32
CA LEU A 171 5.98 2.64 -10.10
C LEU A 171 4.80 3.21 -9.32
N THR A 172 5.06 3.80 -8.16
CA THR A 172 4.05 4.15 -7.18
C THR A 172 3.97 5.66 -7.00
N THR A 173 2.81 6.16 -6.60
CA THR A 173 2.65 7.44 -5.90
C THR A 173 2.00 7.13 -4.55
N PRO A 174 2.27 7.85 -3.45
CA PRO A 174 1.59 7.60 -2.18
C PRO A 174 0.16 8.15 -2.20
N GLY A 175 -0.75 7.43 -1.54
CA GLY A 175 -2.08 7.93 -1.23
C GLY A 175 -2.20 8.46 0.19
N ASN A 176 -3.37 9.01 0.54
CA ASN A 176 -3.57 9.60 1.87
C ASN A 176 -3.63 8.56 2.99
N HIS A 177 -3.85 7.28 2.67
CA HIS A 177 -3.73 6.20 3.65
C HIS A 177 -2.27 5.80 3.90
N ASP A 178 -1.41 5.87 2.88
CA ASP A 178 -0.01 5.45 2.97
C ASP A 178 0.84 6.33 3.90
N VAL A 179 0.45 7.60 4.07
CA VAL A 179 1.21 8.58 4.87
C VAL A 179 0.68 8.76 6.30
N LYS A 180 -0.33 7.97 6.71
CA LYS A 180 -0.80 7.93 8.10
C LYS A 180 0.26 7.28 9.00
N LEU A 181 0.18 7.51 10.30
CA LEU A 181 1.08 6.91 11.31
C LEU A 181 2.59 7.02 10.96
N ASP A 182 3.01 8.17 10.42
CA ASP A 182 4.37 8.41 9.91
C ASP A 182 4.79 7.53 8.70
N GLY A 183 3.84 6.87 8.05
CA GLY A 183 4.04 5.98 6.90
C GLY A 183 4.63 6.63 5.65
N GLY A 184 4.73 7.96 5.60
CA GLY A 184 5.46 8.65 4.53
C GLY A 184 6.96 8.34 4.51
N ASP A 185 7.57 8.15 5.69
CA ASP A 185 8.96 7.73 5.80
C ASP A 185 9.11 6.24 5.41
N GLU A 186 8.16 5.40 5.81
CA GLU A 186 8.08 3.99 5.38
C GLU A 186 7.97 3.88 3.85
N TYR A 187 7.03 4.62 3.25
CA TYR A 187 6.88 4.70 1.80
C TYR A 187 8.20 5.09 1.12
N THR A 188 8.81 6.19 1.56
CA THR A 188 10.02 6.73 0.92
C THR A 188 11.19 5.74 1.02
N SER A 189 11.33 5.07 2.16
CA SER A 189 12.40 4.08 2.38
C SER A 189 12.29 2.82 1.51
N ARG A 190 11.09 2.52 0.99
CA ARG A 190 10.79 1.31 0.20
C ARG A 190 10.64 1.59 -1.28
N PHE A 191 9.97 2.69 -1.63
CA PHE A 191 9.57 3.02 -2.99
C PHE A 191 10.32 4.20 -3.60
N GLY A 192 11.12 4.93 -2.82
CA GLY A 192 11.81 6.13 -3.26
C GLY A 192 10.95 7.39 -3.14
N SER A 193 11.39 8.47 -3.77
CA SER A 193 10.73 9.77 -3.82
C SER A 193 9.29 9.65 -4.29
N SER A 194 8.39 10.40 -3.66
CA SER A 194 6.98 10.51 -4.09
C SER A 194 6.80 11.43 -5.31
N ALA A 195 7.79 12.28 -5.59
CA ALA A 195 7.87 13.10 -6.80
C ALA A 195 9.05 12.66 -7.68
N TYR A 196 8.77 12.15 -8.86
CA TYR A 196 9.78 11.67 -9.81
C TYR A 196 9.23 11.65 -11.24
N SER A 197 10.13 11.52 -12.21
CA SER A 197 9.75 11.36 -13.61
C SER A 197 10.64 10.38 -14.33
N PHE A 198 10.11 9.83 -15.41
CA PHE A 198 10.83 8.97 -16.33
C PHE A 198 10.28 9.09 -17.74
N GLU A 199 11.09 8.71 -18.72
CA GLU A 199 10.69 8.70 -20.12
C GLU A 199 10.73 7.26 -20.64
N TYR A 200 9.65 6.82 -21.29
CA TYR A 200 9.61 5.52 -21.94
C TYR A 200 8.95 5.65 -23.31
N SER A 201 9.69 5.27 -24.35
CA SER A 201 9.23 5.29 -25.75
C SER A 201 8.63 6.63 -26.19
N GLY A 202 9.27 7.75 -25.83
CA GLY A 202 8.88 9.12 -26.20
C GLY A 202 7.80 9.75 -25.30
N ILE A 203 7.33 9.03 -24.28
CA ILE A 203 6.33 9.51 -23.34
C ILE A 203 7.01 9.83 -22.02
N ARG A 204 6.82 11.06 -21.52
CA ARG A 204 7.30 11.46 -20.20
C ARG A 204 6.19 11.32 -19.18
N PHE A 205 6.46 10.50 -18.18
CA PHE A 205 5.61 10.28 -17.02
C PHE A 205 6.16 11.10 -15.85
N ALA A 206 5.29 11.81 -15.15
CA ALA A 206 5.63 12.54 -13.94
C ALA A 206 4.66 12.15 -12.83
N SER A 207 5.20 11.60 -11.74
CA SER A 207 4.47 11.37 -10.49
C SER A 207 4.62 12.61 -9.60
N VAL A 208 3.50 13.11 -9.08
CA VAL A 208 3.46 14.16 -8.05
C VAL A 208 2.66 13.66 -6.85
N ASP A 209 3.16 13.95 -5.65
CA ASP A 209 2.55 13.55 -4.40
C ASP A 209 1.32 14.42 -4.11
N SER A 210 0.18 13.79 -3.85
CA SER A 210 -1.05 14.46 -3.40
C SER A 210 -1.63 13.86 -2.14
N SER A 211 -0.83 13.07 -1.40
CA SER A 211 -1.28 12.33 -0.21
C SER A 211 -1.81 13.24 0.90
N ASP A 212 -1.45 14.52 0.91
CA ASP A 212 -1.92 15.54 1.85
C ASP A 212 -3.10 16.39 1.32
N GLN A 213 -3.70 15.97 0.20
CA GLN A 213 -4.80 16.64 -0.51
C GLN A 213 -4.42 17.95 -1.21
N MET A 214 -3.14 18.29 -1.25
CA MET A 214 -2.66 19.49 -1.91
C MET A 214 -1.67 19.13 -3.00
N ILE A 215 -1.62 19.97 -4.02
CA ILE A 215 -0.49 20.08 -4.94
C ILE A 215 -0.20 21.56 -4.98
N ASP A 216 0.94 22.07 -4.50
CA ASP A 216 1.28 23.48 -4.38
C ASP A 216 1.87 24.11 -5.67
N GLU A 217 2.19 25.40 -5.67
CA GLU A 217 2.69 26.08 -6.87
C GLU A 217 4.12 25.65 -7.24
N ASP A 218 4.94 25.28 -6.24
CA ASP A 218 6.30 24.80 -6.48
C ASP A 218 6.24 23.41 -7.13
N GLU A 219 5.26 22.58 -6.76
CA GLU A 219 4.99 21.27 -7.40
C GLU A 219 4.46 21.42 -8.83
N ILE A 220 3.62 22.42 -9.11
CA ILE A 220 3.17 22.75 -10.48
C ILE A 220 4.35 23.25 -11.34
N GLU A 221 5.23 24.09 -10.80
CA GLU A 221 6.42 24.54 -11.54
C GLU A 221 7.36 23.36 -11.79
N TRP A 222 7.55 22.47 -10.81
CA TRP A 222 8.34 21.25 -11.01
C TRP A 222 7.76 20.37 -12.12
N LEU A 223 6.43 20.19 -12.19
CA LEU A 223 5.77 19.48 -13.28
C LEU A 223 6.02 20.16 -14.64
N ARG A 224 5.94 21.50 -14.69
CA ARG A 224 6.19 22.29 -15.90
C ARG A 224 7.61 22.10 -16.41
N GLU A 225 8.61 22.24 -15.53
CA GLU A 225 10.01 22.01 -15.86
C GLU A 225 10.24 20.57 -16.32
N THR A 226 9.68 19.61 -15.59
CA THR A 226 9.82 18.18 -15.85
C THR A 226 9.25 17.77 -17.20
N LEU A 227 8.05 18.25 -17.55
CA LEU A 227 7.35 17.88 -18.78
C LEU A 227 7.75 18.74 -19.99
N THR A 228 8.62 19.74 -19.79
CA THR A 228 9.09 20.59 -20.88
C THR A 228 9.77 19.77 -21.99
N GLY A 229 9.29 19.96 -23.22
CA GLY A 229 9.86 19.35 -24.43
C GLY A 229 9.52 17.87 -24.65
N ALA A 230 8.71 17.26 -23.78
CA ALA A 230 8.21 15.90 -24.00
C ALA A 230 7.23 15.85 -25.20
N GLU A 231 7.28 14.77 -25.98
CA GLU A 231 6.38 14.55 -27.12
C GLU A 231 4.97 14.18 -26.66
N ARG A 232 4.88 13.29 -25.65
CA ARG A 232 3.65 12.99 -24.92
C ARG A 232 3.88 13.10 -23.43
N LYS A 233 2.88 13.57 -22.69
CA LYS A 233 2.94 13.91 -21.27
C LYS A 233 1.88 13.15 -20.49
N VAL A 234 2.32 12.44 -19.46
CA VAL A 234 1.44 11.72 -18.52
C VAL A 234 1.71 12.23 -17.11
N VAL A 235 0.64 12.62 -16.41
CA VAL A 235 0.69 12.97 -14.99
C VAL A 235 0.08 11.84 -14.17
N VAL A 236 0.76 11.49 -13.08
CA VAL A 236 0.33 10.45 -12.14
C VAL A 236 0.24 11.08 -10.76
N THR A 237 -0.90 10.95 -10.10
CA THR A 237 -1.08 11.43 -8.73
C THR A 237 -2.20 10.64 -8.06
N HIS A 238 -2.31 10.65 -6.73
CA HIS A 238 -3.35 9.85 -6.08
C HIS A 238 -4.72 10.53 -6.18
N MET A 239 -4.83 11.81 -5.85
CA MET A 239 -6.10 12.51 -5.73
C MET A 239 -6.52 13.20 -7.03
N PRO A 240 -7.75 12.95 -7.52
CA PRO A 240 -8.24 13.60 -8.72
C PRO A 240 -8.54 15.08 -8.50
N SER A 241 -8.48 15.84 -9.60
CA SER A 241 -8.98 17.21 -9.67
C SER A 241 -10.44 17.26 -10.11
N TYR A 242 -11.10 16.14 -10.39
CA TYR A 242 -12.53 16.07 -10.72
C TYR A 242 -13.17 14.89 -9.98
N ASP A 243 -14.35 15.11 -9.39
CA ASP A 243 -15.15 14.06 -8.79
C ASP A 243 -16.39 13.81 -9.67
N PRO A 244 -16.53 12.62 -10.28
CA PRO A 244 -17.65 12.29 -11.14
C PRO A 244 -18.97 12.07 -10.38
N PHE A 245 -18.92 11.89 -9.06
CA PHE A 245 -20.10 11.64 -8.20
C PHE A 245 -20.59 12.91 -7.47
N GLY A 246 -19.76 13.95 -7.41
CA GLY A 246 -20.14 15.28 -6.92
C GLY A 246 -20.09 15.44 -5.39
N ASP A 247 -19.39 14.54 -4.69
CA ASP A 247 -19.19 14.57 -3.25
C ASP A 247 -17.99 15.45 -2.84
N ASN A 248 -17.26 16.01 -3.82
CA ASN A 248 -15.99 16.73 -3.68
C ASN A 248 -14.89 15.89 -3.04
N HIS A 249 -14.83 14.60 -3.39
CA HIS A 249 -13.76 13.69 -2.99
C HIS A 249 -12.54 13.89 -3.91
N THR A 250 -11.91 15.07 -3.81
CA THR A 250 -10.82 15.55 -4.66
C THR A 250 -9.71 16.18 -3.84
N LEU A 251 -8.65 16.63 -4.52
CA LEU A 251 -7.76 17.68 -4.02
C LEU A 251 -8.52 18.89 -3.45
N ASP A 252 -7.86 19.70 -2.64
CA ASP A 252 -8.41 20.98 -2.20
C ASP A 252 -8.74 21.90 -3.40
N ALA A 253 -9.66 22.85 -3.19
CA ALA A 253 -10.19 23.66 -4.30
C ALA A 253 -9.10 24.45 -5.05
N ALA A 254 -8.10 24.95 -4.33
CA ALA A 254 -7.00 25.70 -4.92
C ALA A 254 -6.07 24.81 -5.75
N SER A 255 -5.80 23.59 -5.31
CA SER A 255 -4.99 22.60 -6.04
C SER A 255 -5.76 22.08 -7.25
N CYS A 256 -7.07 21.83 -7.11
CA CYS A 256 -7.93 21.52 -8.25
C CYS A 256 -7.81 22.56 -9.36
N ASP A 257 -7.96 23.85 -9.03
CA ASP A 257 -7.87 24.92 -10.03
C ASP A 257 -6.48 24.98 -10.70
N ARG A 258 -5.41 24.83 -9.92
CA ARG A 258 -4.03 24.87 -10.43
C ARG A 258 -3.69 23.66 -11.31
N VAL A 259 -4.05 22.45 -10.90
CA VAL A 259 -3.85 21.22 -11.69
C VAL A 259 -4.65 21.30 -12.97
N ARG A 260 -5.93 21.69 -12.92
CA ARG A 260 -6.78 21.83 -14.12
C ARG A 260 -6.20 22.85 -15.10
N GLN A 261 -5.72 23.98 -14.60
CA GLN A 261 -5.08 25.00 -15.44
C GLN A 261 -3.79 24.46 -16.07
N PHE A 262 -2.91 23.87 -15.26
CA PHE A 262 -1.65 23.28 -15.70
C PHE A 262 -1.85 22.24 -16.81
N VAL A 263 -2.77 21.29 -16.60
CA VAL A 263 -3.07 20.22 -17.55
C VAL A 263 -3.44 20.75 -18.93
N LEU A 264 -4.23 21.83 -18.97
CA LEU A 264 -4.65 22.48 -20.21
C LEU A 264 -3.56 23.35 -20.84
N GLU A 265 -2.78 24.08 -20.04
CA GLU A 265 -1.71 24.95 -20.54
C GLU A 265 -0.53 24.16 -21.12
N GLU A 266 -0.25 22.99 -20.53
CA GLU A 266 0.87 22.13 -20.92
C GLU A 266 0.45 21.02 -21.89
N ASP A 267 -0.77 21.02 -22.43
CA ASP A 267 -1.25 19.98 -23.35
C ASP A 267 -0.97 18.56 -22.84
N VAL A 268 -1.30 18.27 -21.57
CA VAL A 268 -1.09 16.93 -20.98
C VAL A 268 -1.99 15.92 -21.68
N ASP A 269 -1.46 14.77 -22.11
CA ASP A 269 -2.23 13.76 -22.84
C ASP A 269 -3.11 12.93 -21.91
N ALA A 270 -2.57 12.50 -20.76
CA ALA A 270 -3.31 11.69 -19.80
C ALA A 270 -2.97 12.01 -18.35
N VAL A 271 -3.98 11.95 -17.48
CA VAL A 271 -3.83 12.02 -16.02
C VAL A 271 -4.44 10.78 -15.40
N PHE A 272 -3.66 10.06 -14.59
CA PHE A 272 -4.11 8.87 -13.86
C PHE A 272 -4.20 9.16 -12.37
N THR A 273 -5.37 8.89 -11.78
CA THR A 273 -5.65 9.08 -10.34
C THR A 273 -6.43 7.93 -9.71
N GLY A 274 -6.32 7.76 -8.39
CA GLY A 274 -7.06 6.78 -7.58
C GLY A 274 -8.14 7.45 -6.74
N HIS A 275 -8.15 7.15 -5.44
CA HIS A 275 -8.85 7.85 -4.33
C HIS A 275 -10.38 7.73 -4.29
N ILE A 276 -11.05 7.73 -5.44
CA ILE A 276 -12.53 7.70 -5.49
C ILE A 276 -13.08 6.27 -5.33
N HIS A 277 -12.23 5.25 -5.38
CA HIS A 277 -12.64 3.85 -5.28
C HIS A 277 -13.67 3.43 -6.35
N ALA A 278 -13.46 3.91 -7.58
CA ALA A 278 -14.29 3.60 -8.75
C ALA A 278 -13.46 3.68 -10.02
N PHE A 279 -14.05 3.21 -11.12
CA PHE A 279 -13.55 3.50 -12.47
C PHE A 279 -14.28 4.72 -13.03
N ASN A 280 -13.54 5.70 -13.55
CA ASN A 280 -14.12 6.75 -14.38
C ASN A 280 -13.17 7.14 -15.51
N TYR A 281 -13.74 7.39 -16.68
CA TYR A 281 -13.05 7.99 -17.81
C TYR A 281 -13.79 9.26 -18.20
N MET A 282 -13.05 10.37 -18.25
CA MET A 282 -13.54 11.62 -18.80
C MET A 282 -12.48 12.24 -19.69
N GLN A 283 -12.91 12.96 -20.73
CA GLN A 283 -12.03 13.71 -21.60
C GLN A 283 -12.31 15.20 -21.45
N VAL A 284 -11.28 15.98 -21.16
CA VAL A 284 -11.34 17.45 -21.07
C VAL A 284 -10.46 18.00 -22.18
N GLU A 285 -11.10 18.62 -23.18
CA GLU A 285 -10.44 18.98 -24.45
C GLU A 285 -9.77 17.76 -25.09
N SER A 286 -8.44 17.70 -25.14
CA SER A 286 -7.68 16.54 -25.65
C SER A 286 -7.06 15.67 -24.55
N THR A 287 -7.21 16.05 -23.27
CA THR A 287 -6.65 15.29 -22.16
C THR A 287 -7.61 14.20 -21.71
N ASP A 288 -7.10 12.97 -21.62
CA ASP A 288 -7.79 11.86 -21.00
C ASP A 288 -7.54 11.86 -19.47
N LEU A 289 -8.61 11.91 -18.68
CA LEU A 289 -8.53 11.78 -17.22
C LEU A 289 -9.12 10.43 -16.82
N ILE A 290 -8.30 9.61 -16.18
CA ILE A 290 -8.65 8.24 -15.80
C ILE A 290 -8.55 8.10 -14.29
N ILE A 291 -9.69 7.79 -13.68
CA ILE A 291 -9.79 7.44 -12.28
C ILE A 291 -9.89 5.92 -12.17
N THR A 292 -8.99 5.29 -11.42
CA THR A 292 -8.96 3.84 -11.21
C THR A 292 -8.46 3.48 -9.81
N GLY A 293 -9.40 3.29 -8.89
CA GLY A 293 -9.15 2.84 -7.51
C GLY A 293 -9.77 1.48 -7.21
N GLY A 294 -9.54 0.52 -8.12
CA GLY A 294 -10.25 -0.77 -8.14
C GLY A 294 -9.49 -1.95 -7.56
N ALA A 295 -8.24 -1.78 -7.12
CA ALA A 295 -7.31 -2.89 -6.95
C ALA A 295 -7.47 -3.68 -5.63
N GLY A 296 -8.35 -3.25 -4.73
CA GLY A 296 -8.67 -4.03 -3.54
C GLY A 296 -9.60 -3.38 -2.52
N GLY A 297 -9.41 -2.09 -2.23
CA GLY A 297 -10.21 -1.34 -1.26
C GLY A 297 -11.71 -1.32 -1.59
N THR A 298 -12.54 -1.06 -0.58
CA THR A 298 -14.00 -1.05 -0.75
C THR A 298 -14.43 -0.03 -1.80
N LEU A 299 -15.28 -0.45 -2.74
CA LEU A 299 -15.66 0.39 -3.87
C LEU A 299 -16.85 1.29 -3.55
N VAL A 300 -16.80 2.52 -4.07
CA VAL A 300 -17.96 3.44 -4.10
C VAL A 300 -18.95 3.00 -5.18
N ASP A 301 -18.46 2.52 -6.32
CA ASP A 301 -19.27 2.00 -7.42
C ASP A 301 -18.53 0.92 -8.23
N GLY A 302 -19.29 0.01 -8.83
CA GLY A 302 -18.78 -1.00 -9.76
C GLY A 302 -18.19 -2.25 -9.11
N VAL A 303 -17.15 -2.79 -9.76
CA VAL A 303 -16.46 -4.04 -9.39
C VAL A 303 -14.96 -3.78 -9.36
N HIS A 304 -14.22 -4.64 -8.65
CA HIS A 304 -12.75 -4.54 -8.61
C HIS A 304 -12.21 -4.61 -10.03
N HIS A 305 -11.19 -3.82 -10.31
CA HIS A 305 -10.68 -3.66 -11.67
C HIS A 305 -9.25 -3.13 -11.68
N ILE A 306 -8.60 -3.33 -12.81
CA ILE A 306 -7.43 -2.55 -13.23
C ILE A 306 -7.66 -1.99 -14.63
N VAL A 307 -6.78 -1.09 -15.07
CA VAL A 307 -6.80 -0.55 -16.43
C VAL A 307 -5.52 -0.98 -17.15
N ILE A 308 -5.66 -1.70 -18.26
CA ILE A 308 -4.55 -1.97 -19.17
C ILE A 308 -4.53 -0.88 -20.23
N VAL A 309 -3.42 -0.14 -20.29
CA VAL A 309 -3.20 0.92 -21.25
C VAL A 309 -2.33 0.39 -22.37
N THR A 310 -2.84 0.41 -23.60
CA THR A 310 -2.04 0.11 -24.80
C THR A 310 -1.62 1.40 -25.46
N VAL A 311 -0.32 1.52 -25.73
CA VAL A 311 0.30 2.65 -26.42
C VAL A 311 0.75 2.19 -27.80
N ASP A 312 0.39 2.96 -28.82
CA ASP A 312 0.87 2.78 -30.19
C ASP A 312 0.95 4.12 -30.96
N GLU A 313 1.10 4.04 -32.28
CA GLU A 313 1.16 5.18 -33.20
C GLU A 313 -0.11 6.07 -33.16
N THR A 314 -1.24 5.53 -32.69
CA THR A 314 -2.53 6.23 -32.64
C THR A 314 -2.76 6.97 -31.32
N GLY A 315 -2.01 6.63 -30.26
CA GLY A 315 -2.13 7.27 -28.94
C GLY A 315 -2.26 6.25 -27.82
N PHE A 316 -3.13 6.56 -26.86
CA PHE A 316 -3.49 5.69 -25.74
C PHE A 316 -4.84 5.01 -26.00
N SER A 317 -4.96 3.76 -25.58
CA SER A 317 -6.25 3.06 -25.47
C SER A 317 -6.34 2.37 -24.12
N TYR A 318 -7.54 2.40 -23.53
CA TYR A 318 -7.79 1.99 -22.15
C TYR A 318 -8.74 0.80 -22.11
N GLU A 319 -8.30 -0.31 -21.53
CA GLU A 319 -9.11 -1.50 -21.30
C GLU A 319 -9.31 -1.68 -19.79
N LYS A 320 -10.54 -1.51 -19.31
CA LYS A 320 -10.92 -1.87 -17.95
C LYS A 320 -11.03 -3.40 -17.88
N VAL A 321 -10.24 -4.01 -17.03
CA VAL A 321 -10.26 -5.45 -16.74
C VAL A 321 -10.91 -5.63 -15.37
N ASP A 322 -12.06 -6.29 -15.34
CA ASP A 322 -12.77 -6.61 -14.11
C ASP A 322 -12.08 -7.77 -13.39
N ILE A 323 -11.89 -7.62 -12.08
CA ILE A 323 -11.26 -8.61 -11.20
C ILE A 323 -12.35 -9.36 -10.45
N GLU A 324 -12.50 -10.64 -10.77
CA GLU A 324 -13.41 -11.55 -10.07
C GLU A 324 -12.66 -12.24 -8.94
N TYR A 325 -12.60 -11.61 -7.77
CA TYR A 325 -12.00 -12.23 -6.60
C TYR A 325 -13.05 -12.87 -5.70
N ALA A 326 -12.90 -14.18 -5.48
CA ALA A 326 -13.59 -14.89 -4.41
C ALA A 326 -12.56 -15.21 -3.32
N PRO A 327 -12.69 -14.63 -2.11
CA PRO A 327 -11.73 -14.90 -1.05
C PRO A 327 -11.67 -16.41 -0.77
N PRO A 328 -10.47 -16.95 -0.53
CA PRO A 328 -10.33 -18.36 -0.20
C PRO A 328 -11.10 -18.65 1.09
N VAL A 329 -12.16 -19.44 0.98
CA VAL A 329 -12.91 -19.95 2.13
C VAL A 329 -12.10 -21.05 2.80
N SER A 330 -11.57 -20.77 3.99
CA SER A 330 -11.05 -21.82 4.86
C SER A 330 -12.21 -22.49 5.59
N PRO A 331 -12.34 -23.83 5.55
CA PRO A 331 -13.34 -24.52 6.37
C PRO A 331 -12.97 -24.56 7.86
N TYR A 332 -11.80 -23.99 8.24
CA TYR A 332 -11.27 -23.97 9.60
C TYR A 332 -10.96 -22.54 10.07
N VAL A 333 -11.05 -22.34 11.39
CA VAL A 333 -10.36 -21.28 12.10
C VAL A 333 -9.13 -21.89 12.77
N HIS A 334 -7.94 -21.36 12.46
CA HIS A 334 -6.67 -21.83 13.01
C HIS A 334 -6.35 -21.07 14.30
N VAL A 335 -6.34 -21.75 15.44
CA VAL A 335 -5.98 -21.17 16.73
C VAL A 335 -4.55 -21.57 17.08
N ILE A 336 -3.68 -20.60 17.34
CA ILE A 336 -2.25 -20.81 17.56
C ILE A 336 -1.86 -20.27 18.93
N GLY A 337 -1.36 -21.15 19.79
CA GLY A 337 -0.88 -20.81 21.12
C GLY A 337 0.56 -20.31 21.13
N LYS A 338 0.93 -19.61 22.20
CA LYS A 338 2.28 -19.03 22.40
C LYS A 338 3.43 -20.03 22.43
N ASP A 339 3.15 -21.32 22.67
CA ASP A 339 4.13 -22.40 22.63
C ASP A 339 4.28 -23.03 21.23
N GLY A 340 3.58 -22.48 20.23
CA GLY A 340 3.49 -23.00 18.88
C GLY A 340 2.49 -24.14 18.71
N SER A 341 1.69 -24.47 19.73
CA SER A 341 0.56 -25.39 19.56
C SER A 341 -0.45 -24.83 18.58
N THR A 342 -0.96 -25.68 17.68
CA THR A 342 -1.95 -25.28 16.67
C THR A 342 -3.18 -26.17 16.77
N LEU A 343 -4.35 -25.56 16.60
CA LEU A 343 -5.63 -26.26 16.56
C LEU A 343 -6.46 -25.72 15.39
N ASP A 344 -6.82 -26.63 14.47
CA ASP A 344 -7.69 -26.32 13.35
C ASP A 344 -9.12 -26.69 13.73
N ILE A 345 -10.00 -25.71 13.89
CA ILE A 345 -11.38 -25.93 14.34
C ILE A 345 -12.33 -25.73 13.16
N THR A 346 -13.11 -26.75 12.82
CA THR A 346 -14.12 -26.62 11.75
C THR A 346 -15.29 -25.76 12.19
N TYR A 347 -16.05 -25.21 11.23
CA TYR A 347 -17.30 -24.50 11.59
C TYR A 347 -18.33 -25.42 12.25
N GLU A 348 -18.33 -26.71 11.90
CA GLU A 348 -19.17 -27.72 12.56
C GLU A 348 -18.79 -27.88 14.04
N ASP A 349 -17.49 -27.95 14.34
CA ASP A 349 -17.01 -28.03 15.71
C ASP A 349 -17.31 -26.74 16.49
N LEU A 350 -17.17 -25.55 15.88
CA LEU A 350 -17.56 -24.28 16.50
C LEU A 350 -19.04 -24.25 16.87
N MET A 351 -19.93 -24.78 16.02
CA MET A 351 -21.36 -24.87 16.31
C MET A 351 -21.70 -25.81 17.48
N LEU A 352 -20.83 -26.77 17.79
CA LEU A 352 -20.99 -27.69 18.92
C LEU A 352 -20.47 -27.10 20.24
N MET A 353 -19.74 -25.98 20.19
CA MET A 353 -19.26 -25.27 21.37
C MET A 353 -20.37 -24.44 22.05
N THR A 354 -20.04 -23.81 23.17
CA THR A 354 -20.97 -22.89 23.83
C THR A 354 -21.06 -21.60 23.03
N LEU A 355 -22.23 -21.33 22.47
CA LEU A 355 -22.48 -20.15 21.68
C LEU A 355 -22.95 -18.98 22.55
N ARG A 356 -22.59 -17.77 22.10
CA ARG A 356 -23.08 -16.47 22.56
C ARG A 356 -23.74 -15.77 21.39
N GLU A 357 -24.77 -15.01 21.69
CA GLU A 357 -25.52 -14.27 20.69
C GLU A 357 -26.00 -12.94 21.26
N ASN A 358 -25.99 -11.91 20.43
CA ASN A 358 -26.60 -10.62 20.72
C ASN A 358 -26.80 -9.84 19.42
N ASP A 359 -27.71 -8.87 19.45
CA ASP A 359 -27.77 -7.83 18.41
C ASP A 359 -26.54 -6.92 18.57
N SER A 360 -25.86 -6.60 17.46
CA SER A 360 -24.71 -5.69 17.50
C SER A 360 -24.51 -4.97 16.17
N SER A 361 -23.62 -3.97 16.20
CA SER A 361 -23.22 -3.11 15.08
C SER A 361 -21.92 -2.37 15.43
N TYR A 362 -21.35 -1.64 14.48
CA TYR A 362 -20.14 -0.84 14.72
C TYR A 362 -20.15 0.48 13.96
N GLU A 363 -19.36 1.45 14.44
CA GLU A 363 -19.11 2.71 13.73
C GLU A 363 -17.90 2.62 12.80
N ASN A 364 -18.02 3.20 11.61
CA ASN A 364 -16.88 3.43 10.72
C ASN A 364 -16.15 4.75 11.06
N LEU A 365 -15.03 5.03 10.39
CA LEU A 365 -14.23 6.25 10.61
C LEU A 365 -15.05 7.55 10.48
N TYR A 366 -16.10 7.54 9.66
CA TYR A 366 -16.96 8.70 9.42
C TYR A 366 -18.13 8.81 10.42
N GLY A 367 -18.18 7.94 11.44
CA GLY A 367 -19.28 7.87 12.41
C GLY A 367 -20.58 7.28 11.86
N ASN A 368 -20.54 6.63 10.69
CA ASN A 368 -21.71 5.90 10.19
C ASN A 368 -21.78 4.53 10.86
N ILE A 369 -22.99 4.12 11.25
CA ILE A 369 -23.23 2.79 11.82
C ILE A 369 -23.39 1.79 10.68
N ALA A 370 -22.63 0.69 10.74
CA ALA A 370 -22.69 -0.42 9.80
C ALA A 370 -22.70 -1.78 10.52
N GLY A 371 -22.87 -2.86 9.76
CA GLY A 371 -22.83 -4.22 10.27
C GLY A 371 -23.91 -4.54 11.30
N GLN A 372 -25.06 -3.88 11.25
CA GLN A 372 -26.20 -4.18 12.12
C GLN A 372 -26.72 -5.59 11.85
N GLY A 373 -26.89 -6.38 12.90
CA GLY A 373 -27.57 -7.68 12.82
C GLY A 373 -27.46 -8.49 14.11
N HIS A 374 -28.05 -9.67 14.10
CA HIS A 374 -27.99 -10.63 15.18
C HIS A 374 -26.80 -11.58 14.97
N TYR A 375 -25.77 -11.44 15.80
CA TYR A 375 -24.53 -12.21 15.70
C TYR A 375 -24.57 -13.38 16.66
N ARG A 376 -24.08 -14.54 16.21
CA ARG A 376 -24.00 -15.75 17.03
C ARG A 376 -22.72 -16.53 16.76
N GLY A 377 -21.98 -16.84 17.84
CA GLY A 377 -20.61 -17.35 17.74
C GLY A 377 -20.02 -17.89 19.02
N VAL A 378 -18.74 -18.27 18.95
CA VAL A 378 -17.96 -18.77 20.09
C VAL A 378 -17.11 -17.65 20.65
N LEU A 379 -16.96 -17.60 21.98
CA LEU A 379 -16.10 -16.62 22.63
C LEU A 379 -14.63 -16.82 22.23
N VAL A 380 -13.94 -15.73 21.90
CA VAL A 380 -12.52 -15.78 21.56
C VAL A 380 -11.70 -16.37 22.71
N ARG A 381 -11.97 -15.97 23.97
CA ARG A 381 -11.32 -16.58 25.14
C ARG A 381 -11.45 -18.09 25.21
N ASP A 382 -12.63 -18.65 24.88
CA ASP A 382 -12.87 -20.09 24.99
C ASP A 382 -12.05 -20.85 23.93
N LEU A 383 -11.80 -20.24 22.77
CA LEU A 383 -10.90 -20.77 21.75
C LEU A 383 -9.44 -20.71 22.21
N LEU A 384 -9.02 -19.59 22.81
CA LEU A 384 -7.66 -19.41 23.31
C LEU A 384 -7.31 -20.41 24.42
N GLU A 385 -8.25 -20.71 25.33
CA GLU A 385 -8.05 -21.71 26.37
C GLU A 385 -7.73 -23.11 25.83
N LEU A 386 -8.13 -23.43 24.59
CA LEU A 386 -7.80 -24.72 23.95
C LEU A 386 -6.32 -24.85 23.59
N VAL A 387 -5.62 -23.72 23.45
CA VAL A 387 -4.18 -23.65 23.09
C VAL A 387 -3.33 -23.03 24.22
N GLY A 388 -3.82 -23.11 25.46
CA GLY A 388 -3.07 -22.68 26.66
C GLY A 388 -3.36 -21.27 27.15
N GLY A 389 -4.33 -20.58 26.54
CA GLY A 389 -4.84 -19.27 26.98
C GLY A 389 -3.88 -18.11 26.73
N MET A 390 -4.31 -16.92 27.14
CA MET A 390 -3.57 -15.66 27.05
C MET A 390 -3.32 -15.09 28.45
N ALA A 391 -2.25 -14.31 28.64
CA ALA A 391 -1.99 -13.56 29.86
C ALA A 391 -1.92 -12.05 29.58
N GLU A 392 -1.98 -11.22 30.63
CA GLU A 392 -1.72 -9.78 30.49
C GLU A 392 -0.32 -9.52 29.91
N GLY A 393 -0.25 -8.68 28.87
CA GLY A 393 0.96 -8.36 28.14
C GLY A 393 1.20 -9.22 26.89
N ASP A 394 0.55 -10.39 26.78
CA ASP A 394 0.57 -11.17 25.53
C ASP A 394 -0.13 -10.38 24.41
N LEU A 395 0.25 -10.64 23.15
CA LEU A 395 -0.34 -10.04 21.95
C LEU A 395 -1.29 -11.06 21.30
N LEU A 396 -2.51 -10.65 21.01
CA LEU A 396 -3.46 -11.44 20.23
C LEU A 396 -3.58 -10.85 18.82
N THR A 397 -3.19 -11.63 17.82
CA THR A 397 -3.30 -11.27 16.41
C THR A 397 -4.38 -12.10 15.75
N ILE A 398 -5.38 -11.45 15.15
CA ILE A 398 -6.43 -12.12 14.40
C ILE A 398 -6.32 -11.70 12.94
N ALA A 399 -6.12 -12.67 12.05
CA ALA A 399 -6.02 -12.42 10.62
C ALA A 399 -7.19 -13.05 9.85
N ALA A 400 -7.63 -12.34 8.83
CA ALA A 400 -8.57 -12.78 7.81
C ALA A 400 -7.86 -13.60 6.73
N ALA A 401 -8.64 -14.36 5.96
CA ALA A 401 -8.12 -15.17 4.86
C ALA A 401 -7.51 -14.33 3.70
N ASP A 402 -7.83 -13.04 3.61
CA ASP A 402 -7.30 -12.09 2.62
C ASP A 402 -6.01 -11.39 3.07
N GLY A 403 -5.52 -11.69 4.28
CA GLY A 403 -4.32 -11.10 4.86
C GLY A 403 -4.56 -9.88 5.74
N TYR A 404 -5.78 -9.34 5.81
CA TYR A 404 -6.12 -8.29 6.77
C TYR A 404 -5.96 -8.81 8.20
N LEU A 405 -5.36 -8.03 9.09
CA LEU A 405 -5.21 -8.42 10.49
C LEU A 405 -5.48 -7.27 11.44
N GLN A 406 -5.80 -7.63 12.68
CA GLN A 406 -5.89 -6.71 13.80
C GLN A 406 -5.20 -7.31 15.02
N GLU A 407 -4.58 -6.42 15.78
CA GLU A 407 -3.96 -6.72 17.06
C GLU A 407 -4.88 -6.33 18.22
N PHE A 408 -4.85 -7.15 19.27
CA PHE A 408 -5.66 -7.04 20.46
C PHE A 408 -4.81 -7.35 21.69
N GLY A 409 -5.14 -6.72 22.81
CA GLY A 409 -4.55 -7.06 24.09
C GLY A 409 -5.46 -7.94 24.94
N PHE A 410 -4.94 -8.37 26.09
CA PHE A 410 -5.60 -9.33 26.97
C PHE A 410 -7.05 -8.96 27.32
N LEU A 411 -7.33 -7.70 27.68
CA LEU A 411 -8.67 -7.28 28.08
C LEU A 411 -9.69 -7.28 26.94
N ASN A 412 -9.26 -7.36 25.67
CA ASN A 412 -10.20 -7.53 24.56
C ASN A 412 -10.83 -8.92 24.58
N ALA A 413 -10.02 -9.97 24.73
CA ALA A 413 -10.50 -11.35 24.80
C ALA A 413 -11.01 -11.73 26.21
N TYR A 414 -10.40 -11.18 27.27
CA TYR A 414 -10.70 -11.44 28.67
C TYR A 414 -11.12 -10.14 29.39
N PRO A 415 -12.25 -9.53 29.02
CA PRO A 415 -12.64 -8.23 29.57
C PRO A 415 -12.96 -8.30 31.06
N ASP A 416 -12.52 -7.26 31.78
CA ASP A 416 -13.02 -6.98 33.12
C ASP A 416 -14.43 -6.34 33.05
N ALA A 417 -15.00 -5.99 34.19
CA ALA A 417 -16.35 -5.40 34.21
C ALA A 417 -16.44 -4.06 33.45
N THR A 418 -15.35 -3.30 33.36
CA THR A 418 -15.32 -2.02 32.67
C THR A 418 -15.31 -2.24 31.17
N TRP A 419 -14.39 -3.08 30.68
CA TRP A 419 -14.27 -3.39 29.26
C TRP A 419 -15.50 -4.15 28.76
N LEU A 420 -16.02 -5.07 29.55
CA LEU A 420 -17.24 -5.81 29.20
C LEU A 420 -18.45 -4.88 29.06
N ASN A 421 -18.52 -3.79 29.83
CA ASN A 421 -19.61 -2.82 29.70
C ASN A 421 -19.51 -1.97 28.42
N LEU A 422 -18.28 -1.71 27.94
CA LEU A 422 -18.01 -0.87 26.77
C LEU A 422 -17.99 -1.67 25.46
N GLN A 423 -17.19 -2.72 25.36
CA GLN A 423 -17.07 -3.53 24.14
C GLN A 423 -17.97 -4.76 24.12
N GLY A 424 -18.45 -5.22 25.29
CA GLY A 424 -19.14 -6.50 25.39
C GLY A 424 -18.21 -7.72 25.27
N GLU A 425 -18.82 -8.88 25.02
CA GLU A 425 -18.07 -10.11 24.77
C GLU A 425 -17.51 -10.12 23.34
N MET A 426 -16.26 -10.55 23.18
CA MET A 426 -15.61 -10.75 21.88
C MET A 426 -15.84 -12.18 21.40
N ILE A 427 -16.48 -12.34 20.24
CA ILE A 427 -16.79 -13.65 19.65
C ILE A 427 -16.19 -13.79 18.25
N VAL A 428 -15.93 -15.04 17.86
CA VAL A 428 -15.89 -15.45 16.45
C VAL A 428 -17.32 -15.83 16.06
N SER A 429 -18.02 -14.90 15.40
CA SER A 429 -19.36 -15.13 14.88
C SER A 429 -19.32 -16.06 13.69
N ILE A 430 -20.18 -17.08 13.70
CA ILE A 430 -20.35 -18.06 12.61
C ILE A 430 -21.72 -17.94 11.94
N GLU A 431 -22.58 -17.06 12.45
CA GLU A 431 -23.93 -16.80 11.99
C GLU A 431 -24.25 -15.31 12.08
N LEU A 432 -24.92 -14.77 11.06
CA LEU A 432 -25.49 -13.42 11.05
C LEU A 432 -26.94 -13.51 10.57
N ASP A 433 -27.88 -13.04 11.37
CA ASP A 433 -29.32 -13.03 11.05
C ASP A 433 -29.87 -14.40 10.59
N GLY A 434 -29.39 -15.48 11.19
CA GLY A 434 -29.78 -16.86 10.82
C GLY A 434 -29.02 -17.44 9.63
N VAL A 435 -28.10 -16.69 9.01
CA VAL A 435 -27.29 -17.15 7.87
C VAL A 435 -25.93 -17.60 8.37
N LEU A 436 -25.64 -18.89 8.22
CA LEU A 436 -24.39 -19.50 8.67
C LEU A 436 -23.25 -19.27 7.66
N ALA A 437 -22.03 -19.08 8.17
CA ALA A 437 -20.82 -19.26 7.36
C ALA A 437 -20.74 -20.71 6.86
N PRO A 438 -20.29 -20.97 5.61
CA PRO A 438 -19.74 -20.00 4.64
C PRO A 438 -20.80 -19.37 3.71
N THR A 439 -22.11 -19.59 3.95
CA THR A 439 -23.17 -18.94 3.14
C THR A 439 -23.20 -17.43 3.41
N TRP A 440 -22.92 -17.04 4.64
CA TRP A 440 -22.54 -15.68 4.98
C TRP A 440 -21.07 -15.45 4.57
N THR A 441 -20.86 -14.68 3.50
CA THR A 441 -19.57 -14.50 2.82
C THR A 441 -18.56 -13.61 3.55
N GLU A 442 -18.99 -12.94 4.62
CA GLU A 442 -18.09 -12.17 5.51
C GLU A 442 -17.78 -12.91 6.81
N GLY A 443 -18.40 -14.07 7.01
CA GLY A 443 -18.23 -14.93 8.18
C GLY A 443 -17.28 -16.10 7.89
N PRO A 444 -16.60 -16.63 8.91
CA PRO A 444 -16.65 -16.26 10.32
C PRO A 444 -16.03 -14.89 10.56
N ARG A 445 -16.54 -14.14 11.54
CA ARG A 445 -16.16 -12.74 11.75
C ARG A 445 -15.99 -12.44 13.23
N ILE A 446 -14.98 -11.63 13.57
CA ILE A 446 -14.90 -11.04 14.90
C ILE A 446 -16.03 -10.04 15.11
N ALA A 447 -16.82 -10.25 16.17
CA ALA A 447 -17.86 -9.33 16.60
C ALA A 447 -17.71 -9.01 18.08
N MET A 448 -17.93 -7.73 18.40
CA MET A 448 -18.04 -7.22 19.76
C MET A 448 -19.52 -7.14 20.10
N LEU A 449 -19.94 -7.64 21.27
CA LEU A 449 -21.35 -7.74 21.66
C LEU A 449 -21.70 -6.83 22.85
N PRO A 450 -21.60 -5.48 22.73
CA PRO A 450 -21.97 -4.57 23.81
C PRO A 450 -23.48 -4.65 24.10
N GLU A 451 -23.86 -4.31 25.33
CA GLU A 451 -25.26 -4.46 25.80
C GLU A 451 -26.24 -3.53 25.06
N ASP A 452 -25.76 -2.38 24.59
CA ASP A 452 -26.54 -1.42 23.82
C ASP A 452 -26.59 -1.72 22.31
N GLY A 453 -25.90 -2.77 21.86
CA GLY A 453 -25.87 -3.22 20.48
C GLY A 453 -25.03 -2.35 19.53
N LEU A 454 -24.17 -1.47 20.05
CA LEU A 454 -23.28 -0.64 19.23
C LEU A 454 -21.86 -0.63 19.80
N TYR A 455 -20.90 -1.16 19.03
CA TYR A 455 -19.48 -0.93 19.30
C TYR A 455 -19.07 0.39 18.63
N SER A 456 -19.18 1.49 19.37
CA SER A 456 -18.90 2.83 18.85
C SER A 456 -17.41 3.12 18.72
N ASN A 457 -17.05 4.19 18.01
CA ASN A 457 -15.66 4.66 17.96
C ASN A 457 -15.15 5.05 19.36
N SER A 458 -16.02 5.54 20.24
CA SER A 458 -15.67 5.82 21.64
C SER A 458 -15.41 4.54 22.43
N ASP A 459 -16.20 3.49 22.22
CA ASP A 459 -15.94 2.20 22.89
C ASP A 459 -14.63 1.61 22.39
N CYS A 460 -14.38 1.69 21.08
CA CYS A 460 -13.14 1.27 20.48
C CYS A 460 -11.94 2.02 21.06
N GLU A 461 -11.99 3.35 21.16
CA GLU A 461 -10.94 4.18 21.77
C GLU A 461 -10.65 3.76 23.20
N LEU A 462 -11.69 3.59 24.02
CA LEU A 462 -11.56 3.23 25.44
C LEU A 462 -11.18 1.76 25.67
N THR A 463 -11.28 0.91 24.65
CA THR A 463 -10.98 -0.53 24.70
C THR A 463 -9.86 -0.93 23.73
N SER A 464 -9.01 0.03 23.35
CA SER A 464 -7.79 -0.20 22.57
C SER A 464 -6.56 0.08 23.42
N TYR A 465 -5.54 -0.77 23.26
CA TYR A 465 -4.22 -0.51 23.81
C TYR A 465 -3.46 0.48 22.91
N GLU A 466 -2.46 1.16 23.47
CA GLU A 466 -1.56 2.00 22.69
C GLU A 466 -0.89 1.19 21.57
N GLY A 467 -0.89 1.73 20.35
CA GLY A 467 -0.38 1.03 19.17
C GLY A 467 -1.31 -0.06 18.62
N GLN A 468 -2.54 -0.18 19.12
CA GLN A 468 -3.54 -1.14 18.64
C GLN A 468 -4.90 -0.46 18.39
N GLY A 469 -5.77 -1.14 17.65
CA GLY A 469 -7.16 -0.75 17.48
C GLY A 469 -7.35 0.71 17.10
N TYR A 470 -8.08 1.47 17.92
CA TYR A 470 -8.39 2.89 17.66
C TYR A 470 -7.14 3.78 17.49
N SER A 471 -6.04 3.46 18.19
CA SER A 471 -4.79 4.23 18.09
C SER A 471 -4.08 4.06 16.74
N VAL A 472 -4.47 3.05 15.96
CA VAL A 472 -3.94 2.77 14.61
C VAL A 472 -4.97 3.15 13.55
N TYR A 473 -6.23 2.76 13.79
CA TYR A 473 -7.38 3.02 12.94
C TYR A 473 -8.50 3.57 13.78
N GLU A 474 -8.85 4.85 13.61
CA GLU A 474 -9.94 5.54 14.32
C GLU A 474 -11.35 5.04 13.86
N SER A 475 -11.53 3.73 13.77
CA SER A 475 -12.76 3.07 13.36
C SER A 475 -12.97 1.80 14.17
N ALA A 476 -14.10 1.73 14.88
CA ALA A 476 -14.55 0.52 15.57
C ALA A 476 -14.73 -0.65 14.59
N GLY A 477 -15.22 -0.38 13.39
CA GLY A 477 -15.41 -1.38 12.34
C GLY A 477 -14.13 -2.08 11.87
N ALA A 478 -12.96 -1.42 11.95
CA ALA A 478 -11.68 -2.05 11.62
C ALA A 478 -11.41 -3.28 12.52
N ARG A 479 -11.89 -3.24 13.77
CA ARG A 479 -11.66 -4.31 14.76
C ARG A 479 -12.48 -5.57 14.50
N TRP A 480 -13.40 -5.52 13.55
CA TRP A 480 -14.33 -6.60 13.23
C TRP A 480 -13.85 -7.42 12.02
N VAL A 481 -12.71 -8.09 12.19
CA VAL A 481 -12.02 -8.91 11.17
C VAL A 481 -12.97 -9.93 10.55
N LYS A 482 -13.26 -9.78 9.25
CA LYS A 482 -14.11 -10.68 8.44
C LYS A 482 -13.32 -11.93 8.02
N ASN A 483 -14.01 -12.99 7.63
CA ASN A 483 -13.40 -14.24 7.14
C ASN A 483 -12.21 -14.69 8.01
N THR A 484 -12.39 -14.64 9.33
CA THR A 484 -11.35 -14.93 10.33
C THR A 484 -10.72 -16.29 10.05
N PHE A 485 -9.42 -16.26 9.76
CA PHE A 485 -8.64 -17.41 9.34
C PHE A 485 -7.72 -17.89 10.46
N THR A 486 -6.97 -16.99 11.09
CA THR A 486 -6.07 -17.31 12.21
C THR A 486 -6.37 -16.48 13.45
N ILE A 487 -6.16 -17.07 14.62
CA ILE A 487 -6.20 -16.44 15.94
C ILE A 487 -4.92 -16.87 16.67
N THR A 488 -3.95 -15.98 16.74
CA THR A 488 -2.59 -16.28 17.24
C THR A 488 -2.32 -15.50 18.51
N VAL A 489 -1.80 -16.18 19.53
CA VAL A 489 -1.29 -15.53 20.74
C VAL A 489 0.22 -15.60 20.77
N GLU A 490 0.86 -14.44 20.90
CA GLU A 490 2.30 -14.30 21.07
C GLU A 490 2.62 -13.86 22.50
N ALA A 491 3.69 -14.43 23.07
CA ALA A 491 4.11 -14.06 24.42
C ALA A 491 4.62 -12.62 24.44
N ALA A 492 4.35 -11.90 25.54
CA ALA A 492 4.92 -10.58 25.78
C ALA A 492 6.45 -10.57 25.53
N ALA A 493 6.93 -9.57 24.77
CA ALA A 493 8.34 -9.40 24.42
C ALA A 493 9.24 -9.04 25.61
#